data_AF-A0A382MM34-F1
#
_entry.id   AF-A0A382MM34-F1
#
_cell.length_a   1.000
_cell.length_b   1.000
_cell.length_c   1.000
_cell.angle_alpha   90.00
_cell.angle_beta   90.00
_cell.angle_gamma   90.00
#
_symmetry.space_group_name_H-M   'P 1'
#
loop_
_entity.id
_entity.type
_entity.pdbx_description
1 polymer ?
#
loop_
_entity_poly.entity_id
_entity_poly.type
_entity_poly.pdbx_seq_one_letter_code
_entity_poly.pdbx_strand_id
1 'polypeptide(L)'
;MHNNVNHLISIEKEIQTKIIELNYQNYRPKIIAVSKTFNMQEILPLIDYGQKDFGENKVQEAVGKWTGIKNDFPHIKLHMIGKLQTNKVKHVIPLFDYIHSLDNLKLAEKIADQQLKLKKEVKIFIQVNVGNESQKNGIETHNLESFYKKCVDDFNLKIIGLMCLPPNDNLSIYFSKLR
;
A
#
# COMPACT_ATOMS: atom_id res chain seq x y z
N MET A 1 0.42 23.31 -17.26
CA MET A 1 0.53 21.97 -16.67
C MET A 1 0.85 22.14 -15.19
N HIS A 2 0.10 21.50 -14.29
CA HIS A 2 0.27 21.70 -12.83
C HIS A 2 1.61 21.14 -12.34
N ASN A 3 2.26 21.77 -11.35
CA ASN A 3 3.60 21.38 -10.88
C ASN A 3 3.67 19.90 -10.44
N ASN A 4 2.67 19.41 -9.72
CA ASN A 4 2.60 18.00 -9.30
C ASN A 4 2.59 17.03 -10.49
N VAL A 5 1.97 17.41 -11.60
CA VAL A 5 1.93 16.59 -12.81
C VAL A 5 3.32 16.56 -13.47
N ASN A 6 4.02 17.70 -13.51
CA ASN A 6 5.40 17.75 -14.01
C ASN A 6 6.33 16.85 -13.17
N HIS A 7 6.16 16.82 -11.84
CA HIS A 7 6.91 15.92 -10.97
C HIS A 7 6.62 14.44 -11.26
N LEU A 8 5.34 14.08 -11.44
CA LEU A 8 4.97 12.70 -11.78
C LEU A 8 5.64 12.25 -13.09
N ILE A 9 5.59 13.08 -14.13
CA ILE A 9 6.25 12.79 -15.42
C ILE A 9 7.76 12.63 -15.26
N SER A 10 8.39 13.48 -14.43
CA SER A 10 9.82 13.38 -14.16
C SER A 10 10.16 12.04 -13.49
N ILE A 11 9.36 11.61 -12.51
CA ILE A 11 9.52 10.32 -11.83
C ILE A 11 9.32 9.15 -12.79
N GLU A 12 8.29 9.20 -13.64
CA GLU A 12 8.03 8.17 -14.66
C GLU A 12 9.23 8.01 -15.61
N LYS A 13 9.80 9.13 -16.07
CA LYS A 13 11.01 9.14 -16.91
C LYS A 13 12.22 8.57 -16.19
N GLU A 14 12.44 8.94 -14.94
CA GLU A 14 13.56 8.42 -14.15
C GLU A 14 13.47 6.89 -13.97
N ILE A 15 12.27 6.40 -13.63
CA ILE A 15 12.00 4.97 -13.51
C ILE A 15 12.23 4.26 -14.84
N GLN A 16 11.76 4.81 -15.95
CA GLN A 16 11.97 4.23 -17.29
C GLN A 16 13.46 4.14 -17.64
N THR A 17 14.23 5.19 -17.37
CA THR A 17 15.68 5.20 -17.57
C THR A 17 16.35 4.10 -16.75
N LYS A 18 16.01 3.97 -15.47
CA LYS A 18 16.57 2.91 -14.59
C LYS A 18 16.20 1.50 -15.05
N ILE A 19 14.98 1.30 -15.55
CA ILE A 19 14.55 0.01 -16.12
C ILE A 19 15.42 -0.38 -17.31
N ILE A 20 15.74 0.58 -18.18
CA ILE A 20 16.59 0.35 -19.36
C ILE A 20 18.03 0.06 -18.91
N GLU A 21 18.61 0.91 -18.06
CA GLU A 21 19.99 0.75 -17.55
C GLU A 21 20.22 -0.61 -16.87
N LEU A 22 19.23 -1.10 -16.14
CA LEU A 22 19.31 -2.35 -15.40
C LEU A 22 18.80 -3.59 -16.18
N ASN A 23 18.46 -3.43 -17.47
CA ASN A 23 17.93 -4.49 -18.34
C ASN A 23 16.65 -5.19 -17.82
N TYR A 24 15.79 -4.47 -17.10
CA TYR A 24 14.48 -4.96 -16.64
C TYR A 24 13.36 -4.64 -17.63
N GLN A 25 13.59 -4.80 -18.95
CA GLN A 25 12.70 -4.25 -20.00
C GLN A 25 11.24 -4.73 -19.94
N ASN A 26 10.96 -5.86 -19.29
CA ASN A 26 9.60 -6.38 -19.08
C ASN A 26 8.97 -5.96 -17.75
N TYR A 27 9.73 -5.32 -16.86
CA TYR A 27 9.24 -4.83 -15.58
C TYR A 27 8.40 -3.56 -15.79
N ARG A 28 7.21 -3.54 -15.22
CA ARG A 28 6.29 -2.39 -15.23
C ARG A 28 5.92 -2.06 -13.80
N PRO A 29 6.73 -1.23 -13.11
CA PRO A 29 6.42 -0.83 -11.75
C PRO A 29 5.15 0.02 -11.74
N LYS A 30 4.38 -0.14 -10.68
CA LYS A 30 3.24 0.72 -10.38
C LYS A 30 3.70 1.87 -9.49
N ILE A 31 3.38 3.09 -9.88
CA ILE A 31 3.62 4.28 -9.07
C ILE A 31 2.41 4.50 -8.16
N ILE A 32 2.64 4.55 -6.86
CA ILE A 32 1.62 4.91 -5.86
C ILE A 32 1.93 6.34 -5.40
N ALA A 33 1.07 7.30 -5.74
CA ALA A 33 1.25 8.69 -5.34
C ALA A 33 0.84 8.86 -3.87
N VAL A 34 1.80 9.10 -2.98
CA VAL A 34 1.51 9.28 -1.55
C VAL A 34 0.96 10.68 -1.28
N SER A 35 -0.34 10.76 -0.99
CA SER A 35 -1.11 12.01 -0.91
C SER A 35 -1.40 12.47 0.52
N LYS A 36 -0.80 11.84 1.53
CA LYS A 36 -0.91 12.26 2.93
C LYS A 36 -0.57 13.73 3.07
N THR A 37 -1.25 14.47 3.95
CA THR A 37 -1.07 15.90 4.23
C THR A 37 -1.42 16.87 3.09
N PHE A 38 -1.66 16.39 1.87
CA PHE A 38 -2.11 17.22 0.75
C PHE A 38 -3.63 17.28 0.68
N ASN A 39 -4.16 18.46 0.35
CA ASN A 39 -5.58 18.67 0.17
C ASN A 39 -6.02 18.25 -1.25
N MET A 40 -7.34 18.25 -1.52
CA MET A 40 -7.83 17.80 -2.82
C MET A 40 -7.45 18.71 -3.99
N GLN A 41 -7.23 20.01 -3.78
CA GLN A 41 -6.80 20.92 -4.85
C GLN A 41 -5.42 20.53 -5.40
N GLU A 42 -4.55 19.96 -4.56
CA GLU A 42 -3.22 19.49 -4.96
C GLU A 42 -3.24 18.10 -5.61
N ILE A 43 -4.25 17.29 -5.28
CA ILE A 43 -4.40 15.90 -5.72
C ILE A 43 -5.18 15.81 -7.05
N LEU A 44 -6.23 16.61 -7.22
CA LEU A 44 -7.10 16.61 -8.40
C LEU A 44 -6.31 16.71 -9.73
N PRO A 45 -5.29 17.57 -9.88
CA PRO A 45 -4.50 17.63 -11.10
C PRO A 45 -3.83 16.31 -11.48
N LEU A 46 -3.45 15.47 -10.49
CA LEU A 46 -2.89 14.14 -10.74
C LEU A 46 -3.97 13.16 -11.20
N ILE A 47 -5.16 13.24 -10.60
CA ILE A 47 -6.32 12.43 -11.01
C ILE A 47 -6.70 12.76 -12.45
N ASP A 48 -6.81 14.04 -12.78
CA ASP A 48 -7.15 14.51 -14.13
C ASP A 48 -6.09 14.12 -15.17
N TYR A 49 -4.82 14.05 -14.76
CA TYR A 49 -3.73 13.55 -15.59
C TYR A 49 -3.75 12.02 -15.78
N GLY A 50 -4.54 11.30 -14.98
CA GLY A 50 -4.75 9.85 -15.11
C GLY A 50 -3.99 9.00 -14.09
N GLN A 51 -3.39 9.61 -13.05
CA GLN A 51 -2.85 8.85 -11.92
C GLN A 51 -3.99 8.12 -11.20
N LYS A 52 -3.82 6.81 -10.95
CA LYS A 52 -4.89 5.96 -10.40
C LYS A 52 -4.65 5.50 -8.97
N ASP A 53 -3.40 5.19 -8.65
CA ASP A 53 -3.03 4.58 -7.38
C ASP A 53 -2.51 5.66 -6.40
N PHE A 54 -3.17 5.80 -5.25
CA PHE A 54 -2.84 6.79 -4.22
C PHE A 54 -2.62 6.13 -2.86
N GLY A 55 -1.68 6.65 -2.09
CA GLY A 55 -1.29 6.13 -0.78
C GLY A 55 -1.65 7.08 0.37
N GLU A 56 -2.30 6.55 1.40
CA GLU A 56 -2.63 7.28 2.63
C GLU A 56 -2.09 6.58 3.88
N ASN A 57 -1.61 7.38 4.83
CA ASN A 57 -1.08 6.87 6.09
C ASN A 57 -2.12 6.78 7.20
N LYS A 58 -3.12 7.67 7.20
CA LYS A 58 -4.08 7.84 8.30
C LYS A 58 -5.50 7.62 7.80
N VAL A 59 -6.21 6.69 8.45
CA VAL A 59 -7.58 6.32 8.07
C VAL A 59 -8.53 7.50 8.14
N GLN A 60 -8.45 8.33 9.20
CA GLN A 60 -9.34 9.46 9.39
C GLN A 60 -9.18 10.52 8.30
N GLU A 61 -7.93 10.86 7.96
CA GLU A 61 -7.62 11.79 6.86
C GLU A 61 -8.17 11.24 5.55
N ALA A 62 -7.94 9.95 5.29
CA ALA A 62 -8.41 9.32 4.07
C ALA A 62 -9.93 9.33 3.95
N VAL A 63 -10.66 9.03 5.03
CA VAL A 63 -12.13 9.04 5.04
C VAL A 63 -12.67 10.44 4.74
N GLY A 64 -12.15 11.49 5.37
CA GLY A 64 -12.59 12.86 5.11
C GLY A 64 -12.31 13.32 3.68
N LYS A 65 -11.22 12.83 3.09
CA LYS A 65 -10.69 13.30 1.81
C LYS A 65 -11.20 12.51 0.60
N TRP A 66 -11.27 11.19 0.69
CA TRP A 66 -11.47 10.29 -0.45
C TRP A 66 -12.89 9.74 -0.60
N THR A 67 -13.75 9.83 0.43
CA THR A 67 -15.09 9.23 0.37
C THR A 67 -15.93 9.81 -0.77
N GLY A 68 -15.95 11.13 -0.94
CA GLY A 68 -16.66 11.77 -2.06
C GLY A 68 -15.96 11.50 -3.40
N ILE A 69 -14.64 11.68 -3.43
CA ILE A 69 -13.81 11.53 -4.64
C ILE A 69 -13.94 10.14 -5.26
N LYS A 70 -14.02 9.07 -4.47
CA LYS A 70 -14.17 7.71 -5.03
C LYS A 70 -15.53 7.47 -5.69
N ASN A 71 -16.56 8.25 -5.36
CA ASN A 71 -17.85 8.18 -6.06
C ASN A 71 -17.73 8.80 -7.46
N ASP A 72 -17.03 9.93 -7.57
CA ASP A 72 -16.82 10.64 -8.84
C ASP A 72 -15.78 9.93 -9.73
N PHE A 73 -14.77 9.31 -9.11
CA PHE A 73 -13.64 8.65 -9.79
C PHE A 73 -13.51 7.17 -9.35
N PRO A 74 -14.41 6.26 -9.80
CA PRO A 74 -14.44 4.87 -9.35
C PRO A 74 -13.22 4.04 -9.76
N HIS A 75 -12.42 4.53 -10.71
CA HIS A 75 -11.19 3.89 -11.16
C HIS A 75 -10.01 4.09 -10.18
N ILE A 76 -10.11 5.06 -9.26
CA ILE A 76 -9.08 5.35 -8.26
C ILE A 76 -8.90 4.16 -7.32
N LYS A 77 -7.64 3.86 -7.03
CA LYS A 77 -7.21 2.82 -6.10
C LYS A 77 -6.51 3.45 -4.92
N LEU A 78 -7.06 3.21 -3.73
CA LEU A 78 -6.52 3.76 -2.49
C LEU A 78 -5.77 2.67 -1.70
N HIS A 79 -4.55 3.02 -1.29
CA HIS A 79 -3.61 2.15 -0.60
C HIS A 79 -3.42 2.63 0.85
N MET A 80 -3.78 1.80 1.82
CA MET A 80 -3.46 2.04 3.22
C MET A 80 -2.02 1.62 3.45
N ILE A 81 -1.11 2.60 3.53
CA ILE A 81 0.34 2.36 3.64
C ILE A 81 0.90 2.67 5.03
N GLY A 82 0.10 3.32 5.89
CA GLY A 82 0.44 3.52 7.30
C GLY A 82 -0.01 2.37 8.18
N LYS A 83 0.47 2.34 9.43
CA LYS A 83 0.06 1.36 10.44
C LYS A 83 -1.46 1.34 10.59
N LEU A 84 -2.06 0.15 10.50
CA LEU A 84 -3.49 -0.05 10.63
C LEU A 84 -3.86 -0.60 12.02
N GLN A 85 -4.58 0.21 12.80
CA GLN A 85 -5.16 -0.24 14.06
C GLN A 85 -6.44 -1.07 13.80
N THR A 86 -6.60 -2.16 14.55
CA THR A 86 -7.72 -3.12 14.40
C THR A 86 -9.10 -2.47 14.50
N ASN A 87 -9.28 -1.49 15.39
CA ASN A 87 -10.53 -0.74 15.55
C ASN A 87 -10.88 0.17 14.35
N LYS A 88 -9.91 0.45 13.47
CA LYS A 88 -10.11 1.28 12.26
C LYS A 88 -10.40 0.47 11.01
N VAL A 89 -10.25 -0.87 11.04
CA VAL A 89 -10.53 -1.76 9.91
C VAL A 89 -11.93 -1.53 9.33
N LYS A 90 -12.93 -1.27 10.19
CA LYS A 90 -14.32 -0.96 9.78
C LYS A 90 -14.45 0.24 8.83
N HIS A 91 -13.51 1.17 8.86
CA HIS A 91 -13.46 2.33 7.96
C HIS A 91 -12.54 2.09 6.75
N VAL A 92 -11.57 1.19 6.88
CA VAL A 92 -10.64 0.85 5.80
C VAL A 92 -11.30 0.01 4.73
N ILE A 93 -11.98 -1.07 5.11
CA ILE A 93 -12.56 -2.00 4.13
C ILE A 93 -13.54 -1.32 3.16
N PRO A 94 -14.48 -0.44 3.57
CA PRO A 94 -15.35 0.27 2.63
C PRO A 94 -14.60 1.14 1.62
N LEU A 95 -13.54 1.82 2.05
CA LEU A 95 -12.90 2.89 1.28
C LEU A 95 -11.70 2.40 0.46
N PHE A 96 -10.81 1.60 1.05
CA PHE A 96 -9.53 1.23 0.46
C PHE A 96 -9.65 0.04 -0.49
N ASP A 97 -8.65 -0.09 -1.38
CA ASP A 97 -8.50 -1.20 -2.32
C ASP A 97 -7.30 -2.07 -1.95
N TYR A 98 -6.30 -1.47 -1.30
CA TYR A 98 -5.08 -2.14 -0.86
C TYR A 98 -4.77 -1.84 0.62
N ILE A 99 -4.24 -2.83 1.33
CA ILE A 99 -3.63 -2.69 2.67
C ILE A 99 -2.19 -3.17 2.59
N HIS A 100 -1.24 -2.32 2.95
CA HIS A 100 0.20 -2.63 2.86
C HIS A 100 0.83 -3.00 4.20
N SER A 101 0.07 -2.78 5.28
CA SER A 101 0.57 -2.80 6.66
C SER A 101 0.05 -3.99 7.46
N LEU A 102 -0.21 -5.15 6.84
CA LEU A 102 -0.63 -6.33 7.59
C LEU A 102 0.56 -6.89 8.37
N ASP A 103 0.54 -6.76 9.69
CA ASP A 103 1.70 -7.01 10.56
C ASP A 103 1.42 -7.94 11.76
N ASN A 104 0.19 -8.45 11.92
CA ASN A 104 -0.16 -9.38 13.00
C ASN A 104 -1.48 -10.12 12.75
N LEU A 105 -1.70 -11.24 13.46
CA LEU A 105 -2.85 -12.12 13.25
C LEU A 105 -4.17 -11.50 13.69
N LYS A 106 -4.17 -10.69 14.75
CA LYS A 106 -5.37 -9.99 15.22
C LYS A 106 -5.88 -9.00 14.17
N LEU A 107 -4.98 -8.37 13.43
CA LEU A 107 -5.32 -7.52 12.30
C LEU A 107 -5.84 -8.33 11.12
N ALA A 108 -5.20 -9.47 10.79
CA ALA A 108 -5.64 -10.37 9.74
C ALA A 108 -7.08 -10.85 9.97
N GLU A 109 -7.36 -11.39 11.14
CA GLU A 109 -8.69 -11.85 11.57
C GLU A 109 -9.71 -10.71 11.46
N LYS A 110 -9.36 -9.51 11.95
CA LYS A 110 -10.28 -8.37 11.92
C LYS A 110 -10.60 -7.90 10.50
N ILE A 111 -9.63 -7.99 9.59
CA ILE A 111 -9.83 -7.70 8.17
C ILE A 111 -10.78 -8.74 7.57
N ALA A 112 -10.53 -10.03 7.79
CA ALA A 112 -11.36 -11.12 7.27
C ALA A 112 -12.83 -10.97 7.70
N ASP A 113 -13.07 -10.78 9.00
CA ASP A 113 -14.40 -10.52 9.56
C ASP A 113 -15.13 -9.37 8.84
N GLN A 114 -14.41 -8.28 8.59
CA GLN A 114 -14.99 -7.08 8.01
C GLN A 114 -15.23 -7.23 6.50
N GLN A 115 -14.36 -7.95 5.79
CA GLN A 115 -14.58 -8.30 4.37
C GLN A 115 -15.82 -9.16 4.21
N LEU A 116 -16.01 -10.16 5.07
CA LEU A 116 -17.20 -11.03 5.06
C LEU A 116 -18.49 -10.23 5.28
N LYS A 117 -18.49 -9.31 6.25
CA LYS A 117 -19.65 -8.45 6.55
C LYS A 117 -20.05 -7.55 5.39
N LEU A 118 -19.06 -7.01 4.66
CA LEU A 118 -19.28 -6.07 3.57
C LEU A 118 -19.31 -6.72 2.19
N LYS A 119 -19.03 -8.03 2.09
CA LYS A 119 -18.83 -8.75 0.83
C LYS A 119 -17.85 -8.02 -0.10
N LYS A 120 -16.77 -7.49 0.47
CA LYS A 120 -15.75 -6.72 -0.24
C LYS A 120 -14.37 -7.22 0.15
N GLU A 121 -13.60 -7.63 -0.84
CA GLU A 121 -12.20 -8.01 -0.68
C GLU A 121 -11.27 -6.83 -0.98
N VAL A 122 -10.17 -6.74 -0.24
CA VAL A 122 -9.05 -5.84 -0.50
C VAL A 122 -7.79 -6.66 -0.78
N LYS A 123 -6.88 -6.09 -1.57
CA LYS A 123 -5.57 -6.71 -1.84
C LYS A 123 -4.60 -6.38 -0.72
N ILE A 124 -3.91 -7.37 -0.20
CA ILE A 124 -3.13 -7.20 1.03
C ILE A 124 -1.65 -7.51 0.77
N PHE A 125 -0.76 -6.67 1.30
CA PHE A 125 0.64 -6.98 1.45
C PHE A 125 0.95 -7.23 2.93
N ILE A 126 1.78 -8.22 3.19
CA ILE A 126 2.31 -8.47 4.54
C ILE A 126 3.50 -7.54 4.75
N GLN A 127 3.45 -6.75 5.82
CA GLN A 127 4.59 -5.92 6.21
C GLN A 127 5.63 -6.78 6.93
N VAL A 128 6.85 -6.80 6.41
CA VAL A 128 7.96 -7.61 6.93
C VAL A 128 8.97 -6.72 7.66
N ASN A 129 9.36 -7.12 8.87
CA ASN A 129 10.44 -6.48 9.61
C ASN A 129 11.81 -6.99 9.12
N VAL A 130 12.26 -6.48 7.98
CA VAL A 130 13.51 -6.89 7.32
C VAL A 130 14.79 -6.49 8.09
N GLY A 131 14.67 -5.51 9.00
CA GLY A 131 15.77 -4.98 9.81
C GLY A 131 15.94 -5.68 11.16
N ASN A 132 15.02 -6.56 11.56
CA ASN A 132 14.93 -7.11 12.91
C ASN A 132 14.97 -6.01 14.01
N GLU A 133 14.39 -4.85 13.69
CA GLU A 133 14.33 -3.71 14.59
C GLU A 133 13.13 -3.87 15.53
N SER A 134 13.38 -4.10 16.82
CA SER A 134 12.32 -4.34 17.83
C SER A 134 11.28 -3.22 17.92
N GLN A 135 11.66 -1.99 17.57
CA GLN A 135 10.80 -0.82 17.55
C GLN A 135 9.90 -0.71 16.30
N LYS A 136 10.15 -1.51 15.25
CA LYS A 136 9.39 -1.45 14.00
C LYS A 136 8.33 -2.54 13.93
N ASN A 137 7.20 -2.20 13.31
CA ASN A 137 6.13 -3.17 13.05
C ASN A 137 6.47 -4.03 11.83
N GLY A 138 5.95 -5.25 11.82
CA GLY A 138 6.07 -6.19 10.71
C GLY A 138 6.33 -7.60 11.22
N ILE A 139 6.04 -8.57 10.37
CA ILE A 139 6.31 -9.99 10.62
C ILE A 139 7.82 -10.23 10.47
N GLU A 140 8.40 -10.93 11.43
CA GLU A 140 9.78 -11.39 11.34
C GLU A 140 9.93 -12.38 10.19
N THR A 141 11.06 -12.30 9.47
CA THR A 141 11.30 -13.11 8.26
C THR A 141 11.12 -14.62 8.48
N HIS A 142 11.54 -15.14 9.63
CA HIS A 142 11.40 -16.57 9.96
C HIS A 142 9.96 -17.00 10.29
N ASN A 143 9.07 -16.05 10.62
CA ASN A 143 7.66 -16.29 10.90
C ASN A 143 6.76 -16.02 9.67
N LEU A 144 7.34 -15.55 8.56
CA LEU A 144 6.58 -15.08 7.41
C LEU A 144 5.77 -16.18 6.73
N GLU A 145 6.35 -17.36 6.54
CA GLU A 145 5.68 -18.47 5.84
C GLU A 145 4.47 -18.98 6.64
N SER A 146 4.64 -19.18 7.96
CA SER A 146 3.55 -19.63 8.83
C SER A 146 2.45 -18.57 8.93
N PHE A 147 2.83 -17.29 9.01
CA PHE A 147 1.89 -16.18 9.00
C PHE A 147 1.09 -16.10 7.68
N TYR A 148 1.77 -16.24 6.54
CA TYR A 148 1.15 -16.26 5.22
C TYR A 148 0.12 -17.38 5.09
N LYS A 149 0.50 -18.62 5.44
CA LYS A 149 -0.40 -19.78 5.42
C LYS A 149 -1.65 -19.52 6.25
N LYS A 150 -1.47 -19.02 7.49
CA LYS A 150 -2.62 -18.66 8.34
C LYS A 150 -3.51 -17.58 7.73
N CYS A 151 -2.95 -16.58 7.05
CA CYS A 151 -3.73 -15.55 6.39
C CYS A 151 -4.56 -16.07 5.21
N VAL A 152 -4.00 -16.99 4.43
CA VAL A 152 -4.67 -17.55 3.25
C VAL A 152 -5.64 -18.66 3.64
N ASP A 153 -5.18 -19.63 4.42
CA ASP A 153 -5.92 -20.87 4.70
C ASP A 153 -7.04 -20.65 5.73
N ASP A 154 -6.74 -19.95 6.84
CA ASP A 154 -7.71 -19.77 7.93
C ASP A 154 -8.63 -18.56 7.69
N PHE A 155 -8.09 -17.50 7.07
CA PHE A 155 -8.77 -16.21 6.94
C PHE A 155 -9.21 -15.86 5.51
N ASN A 156 -8.85 -16.67 4.52
CA ASN A 156 -9.16 -16.45 3.10
C ASN A 156 -8.80 -15.03 2.64
N LEU A 157 -7.65 -14.51 3.10
CA LEU A 157 -7.18 -13.18 2.72
C LEU A 157 -6.44 -13.21 1.39
N LYS A 158 -6.72 -12.23 0.53
CA LYS A 158 -6.03 -12.05 -0.74
C LYS A 158 -4.67 -11.38 -0.56
N ILE A 159 -3.70 -12.17 -0.13
CA ILE A 159 -2.29 -11.73 -0.04
C ILE A 159 -1.68 -11.69 -1.45
N ILE A 160 -1.16 -10.53 -1.86
CA ILE A 160 -0.62 -10.30 -3.21
C ILE A 160 0.87 -9.94 -3.22
N GLY A 161 1.52 -9.92 -2.06
CA GLY A 161 2.95 -9.65 -1.95
C GLY A 161 3.37 -9.22 -0.55
N LEU A 162 4.59 -8.69 -0.49
CA LEU A 162 5.23 -8.19 0.73
C LEU A 162 5.47 -6.68 0.65
N MET A 163 5.59 -6.05 1.80
CA MET A 163 5.98 -4.66 1.96
C MET A 163 7.03 -4.54 3.07
N CYS A 164 7.97 -3.63 2.95
CA CYS A 164 8.90 -3.32 4.04
C CYS A 164 9.23 -1.83 4.11
N LEU A 165 9.73 -1.42 5.27
CA LEU A 165 10.31 -0.10 5.51
C LEU A 165 11.73 -0.31 6.06
N PRO A 166 12.74 -0.47 5.17
CA PRO A 166 14.10 -0.78 5.60
C PRO A 166 14.72 0.39 6.39
N PRO A 167 15.75 0.14 7.21
CA PRO A 167 16.68 1.18 7.66
C PRO A 167 17.24 2.01 6.50
N ASN A 168 17.67 3.24 6.78
CA ASN A 168 18.19 4.15 5.76
C ASN A 168 19.56 3.72 5.17
N ASP A 169 20.25 2.78 5.81
CA ASP A 169 21.56 2.30 5.38
C ASP A 169 21.45 0.94 4.67
N ASN A 170 22.26 0.69 3.64
CA ASN A 170 22.36 -0.62 2.97
C ASN A 170 21.03 -1.19 2.43
N LEU A 171 20.22 -0.34 1.79
CA LEU A 171 18.89 -0.68 1.25
C LEU A 171 18.86 -1.95 0.38
N SER A 172 19.89 -2.17 -0.44
CA SER A 172 19.99 -3.33 -1.35
C SER A 172 19.93 -4.67 -0.61
N ILE A 173 20.54 -4.74 0.58
CA ILE A 173 20.54 -5.95 1.43
C ILE A 173 19.14 -6.24 1.95
N TYR A 174 18.36 -5.22 2.26
CA TYR A 174 16.99 -5.42 2.75
C TYR A 174 16.04 -5.83 1.64
N PHE A 175 16.19 -5.26 0.44
CA PHE A 175 15.36 -5.66 -0.70
C PHE A 175 15.66 -7.07 -1.21
N SER A 176 16.91 -7.54 -1.12
CA SER A 176 17.25 -8.92 -1.51
C SER A 176 16.62 -9.98 -0.59
N LYS A 177 16.38 -9.64 0.69
CA LYS A 177 15.68 -10.51 1.66
C LYS A 177 14.18 -10.70 1.38
N LEU A 178 13.61 -9.94 0.46
CA LEU A 178 12.18 -10.04 0.06
C LEU A 178 11.96 -10.76 -1.26
N ARG A 179 13.02 -11.31 -1.86
CA ARG A 179 12.95 -12.11 -3.09
C ARG A 179 12.54 -13.54 -2.81
#